data_AF-A0A6F7W636-F1
#
_entry.id   AF-A0A6F7W636-F1
#
_cell.length_a   1.000
_cell.length_b   1.000
_cell.length_c   1.000
_cell.angle_alpha   90.00
_cell.angle_beta   90.00
_cell.angle_gamma   90.00
#
_symmetry.space_group_name_H-M   'P 1'
#
loop_
_entity.id
_entity.type
_entity.pdbx_description
1 polymer ?
#
loop_
_entity_poly.entity_id
_entity_poly.type
_entity_poly.pdbx_seq_one_letter_code
_entity_poly.pdbx_strand_id
1 'polypeptide(L)'
;MLAVIPASGVHEQAAWDSRTAIATPHRLEANVQPDSTSPLNLKRLGFQREGCSTAFRFINGEWSDHERWAITAEMAQAEAPWPKTS
;
A
#
# COMPACT_ATOMS: atom_id res chain seq x y z
N MET A 1 23.34 -40.25 33.20
CA MET A 1 23.31 -38.87 33.74
C MET A 1 21.97 -38.28 33.36
N LEU A 2 21.06 -38.17 34.33
CA LEU A 2 19.65 -37.79 34.10
C LEU A 2 19.54 -36.26 34.24
N ALA A 3 18.99 -35.56 33.26
CA ALA A 3 18.60 -34.17 33.38
C ALA A 3 17.06 -34.09 33.49
N VAL A 4 16.60 -33.49 34.58
CA VAL A 4 15.21 -33.25 34.94
C VAL A 4 14.61 -32.18 34.01
N ILE A 5 13.46 -32.47 33.40
CA ILE A 5 12.64 -31.49 32.66
C ILE A 5 11.67 -30.85 33.67
N PRO A 6 11.62 -29.51 33.83
CA PRO A 6 10.46 -28.89 34.45
C PRO A 6 9.36 -28.73 33.39
N ALA A 7 8.22 -29.34 33.67
CA ALA A 7 6.96 -29.07 33.02
C ALA A 7 6.36 -27.79 33.61
N SER A 8 6.24 -26.74 32.80
CA SER A 8 5.32 -25.63 33.08
C SER A 8 5.23 -24.77 31.83
N GLY A 9 4.02 -24.75 31.26
CA GLY A 9 3.75 -24.14 29.98
C GLY A 9 3.85 -22.62 29.98
N VAL A 10 4.24 -22.12 28.82
CA VAL A 10 3.57 -21.02 28.14
C VAL A 10 3.81 -21.31 26.67
N HIS A 11 2.71 -21.44 25.91
CA HIS A 11 2.76 -21.52 24.46
C HIS A 11 3.52 -20.29 23.95
N GLU A 12 4.67 -20.53 23.33
CA GLU A 12 5.47 -19.53 22.64
C GLU A 12 4.72 -19.13 21.35
N GLN A 13 3.63 -18.37 21.54
CA GLN A 13 2.85 -17.73 20.48
C GLN A 13 3.56 -16.45 19.96
N ALA A 14 4.72 -16.10 20.52
CA ALA A 14 5.41 -14.82 20.32
C ALA A 14 6.58 -14.90 19.33
N ALA A 15 6.54 -15.81 18.35
CA ALA A 15 7.60 -15.95 17.34
C ALA A 15 7.26 -15.35 15.97
N TRP A 16 6.05 -14.79 15.79
CA TRP A 16 5.64 -14.16 14.52
C TRP A 16 5.86 -12.64 14.48
N ASP A 17 5.99 -11.98 15.63
CA ASP A 17 5.88 -10.50 15.67
C ASP A 17 7.18 -9.73 15.35
N SER A 18 8.32 -10.41 15.16
CA SER A 18 9.63 -9.73 15.15
C SER A 18 10.43 -9.82 13.85
N ARG A 19 9.90 -10.40 12.75
CA ARG A 19 10.67 -10.52 11.49
C ARG A 19 10.09 -9.84 10.25
N THR A 20 8.82 -9.42 10.26
CA THR A 20 8.27 -8.65 9.13
C THR A 20 7.05 -7.83 9.54
N ALA A 21 7.21 -6.88 10.47
CA ALA A 21 6.22 -5.82 10.57
C ALA A 21 6.32 -4.97 9.30
N ILE A 22 5.57 -5.33 8.25
CA ILE A 22 5.39 -4.47 7.08
C ILE A 22 4.62 -3.27 7.60
N ALA A 23 5.32 -2.14 7.77
CA ALA A 23 4.67 -0.89 8.08
C ALA A 23 3.61 -0.62 7.00
N THR A 24 2.37 -0.41 7.41
CA THR A 24 1.29 -0.06 6.49
C THR A 24 1.71 1.19 5.71
N PRO A 25 1.70 1.17 4.36
CA PRO A 25 2.11 2.33 3.59
C PRO A 25 1.15 3.49 3.87
N HIS A 26 1.72 4.63 4.28
CA HIS A 26 0.95 5.86 4.54
C HIS A 26 0.40 6.47 3.23
N ARG A 27 1.00 6.13 2.09
CA ARG A 27 0.70 6.69 0.78
C ARG A 27 0.96 5.65 -0.30
N LEU A 28 0.05 5.58 -1.27
CA LEU A 28 0.16 4.76 -2.46
C LEU A 28 0.11 5.66 -3.69
N GLU A 29 1.01 5.43 -4.63
CA GLU A 29 1.12 6.21 -5.87
C GLU A 29 0.86 5.34 -7.10
N ALA A 30 0.22 5.92 -8.10
CA ALA A 30 -0.03 5.32 -9.40
C ALA A 30 0.34 6.31 -10.50
N ASN A 31 1.33 5.94 -11.32
CA ASN A 31 1.74 6.70 -12.50
C ASN A 31 1.18 6.02 -13.74
N VAL A 32 0.26 6.69 -14.43
CA VAL A 32 -0.49 6.12 -15.57
C VAL A 32 -0.37 7.01 -16.79
N GLN A 33 -0.39 6.42 -17.99
CA GLN A 33 -0.42 7.22 -19.21
C GLN A 33 -1.76 7.98 -19.31
N PRO A 34 -1.76 9.25 -19.78
CA PRO A 34 -2.96 10.07 -19.87
C PRO A 34 -4.06 9.48 -20.76
N ASP A 35 -3.70 8.72 -21.78
CA ASP A 35 -4.58 8.08 -22.76
C ASP A 35 -5.09 6.69 -22.32
N SER A 36 -4.66 6.21 -21.15
CA SER A 36 -5.17 4.95 -20.59
C SER A 36 -6.59 5.09 -20.04
N THR A 37 -7.33 3.99 -19.94
CA THR A 37 -8.65 3.95 -19.28
C THR A 37 -8.56 3.93 -17.74
N SER A 38 -7.34 3.85 -17.20
CA SER A 38 -7.04 3.77 -15.76
C SER A 38 -7.48 4.98 -14.91
N PRO A 39 -7.38 6.26 -15.37
CA PRO A 39 -7.67 7.42 -14.55
C PRO A 39 -9.10 7.47 -13.99
N LEU A 40 -10.08 6.91 -14.72
CA LEU A 40 -11.46 6.83 -14.24
C LEU A 40 -11.59 5.87 -13.04
N ASN A 41 -10.87 4.75 -13.06
CA ASN A 41 -10.86 3.78 -11.97
C ASN A 41 -10.10 4.34 -10.76
N LEU A 42 -8.98 5.04 -10.99
CA LEU A 42 -8.21 5.69 -9.91
C LEU A 42 -9.07 6.71 -9.14
N LYS A 43 -9.79 7.58 -9.85
CA LYS A 43 -10.75 8.51 -9.22
C LYS A 43 -11.79 7.79 -8.37
N ARG A 44 -12.36 6.69 -8.87
CA ARG A 44 -13.37 5.89 -8.15
C ARG A 44 -12.80 5.19 -6.92
N LEU A 45 -11.50 4.92 -6.91
CA LEU A 45 -10.77 4.33 -5.77
C LEU A 45 -10.28 5.38 -4.77
N GLY A 46 -10.64 6.66 -4.95
CA GLY A 46 -10.26 7.74 -4.04
C GLY A 46 -8.87 8.33 -4.29
N PHE A 47 -8.18 7.95 -5.38
CA PHE A 47 -6.92 8.60 -5.75
C PHE A 47 -7.17 10.03 -6.25
N GLN A 48 -6.29 10.93 -5.86
CA GLN A 48 -6.25 12.31 -6.35
C GLN A 48 -5.12 12.48 -7.37
N ARG A 49 -5.38 13.29 -8.40
CA ARG A 49 -4.39 13.64 -9.43
C ARG A 49 -3.51 14.77 -8.91
N GLU A 50 -2.21 14.52 -8.80
CA GLU A 50 -1.25 15.49 -8.28
C GLU A 50 -0.41 16.16 -9.36
N GLY A 51 -0.39 15.63 -10.59
CA GLY A 51 0.26 16.31 -11.71
C GLY A 51 0.59 15.40 -12.88
N CYS A 52 1.53 15.85 -13.71
CA CYS A 52 2.08 15.10 -14.83
C CYS A 52 3.61 15.07 -14.73
N SER A 53 4.22 13.94 -15.06
CA SER A 53 5.65 13.81 -15.32
C SER A 53 5.86 13.65 -16.81
N THR A 54 6.49 14.66 -17.42
CA THR A 54 6.80 14.67 -18.84
C THR A 54 7.93 13.69 -19.16
N ALA A 55 7.84 12.98 -20.27
CA ALA A 55 8.85 12.01 -20.72
C ALA A 55 9.27 11.02 -19.61
N PHE A 56 8.29 10.50 -18.85
CA PHE A 56 8.55 9.70 -17.65
C PHE A 56 9.05 8.29 -17.97
N ARG A 57 8.53 7.65 -19.03
CA ARG A 57 8.91 6.29 -19.40
C ARG A 57 9.12 6.17 -20.89
N PHE A 58 10.17 5.47 -21.28
CA PHE A 58 10.43 5.10 -22.67
C PHE A 58 9.74 3.76 -22.97
N ILE A 59 8.70 3.78 -23.80
CA ILE A 59 7.89 2.61 -24.17
C ILE A 59 7.68 2.65 -25.68
N ASN A 60 7.78 1.50 -26.36
CA ASN A 60 7.55 1.39 -27.81
C ASN A 60 8.39 2.35 -28.67
N GLY A 61 9.59 2.70 -28.22
CA GLY A 61 10.49 3.60 -28.97
C GLY A 61 10.23 5.09 -28.75
N GLU A 62 9.29 5.46 -27.88
CA GLU A 62 8.95 6.85 -27.61
C GLU A 62 8.91 7.15 -26.11
N TRP A 63 9.23 8.39 -25.76
CA TRP A 63 9.05 8.89 -24.40
C TRP A 63 7.59 9.26 -24.18
N SER A 64 6.99 8.71 -23.12
CA SER A 64 5.59 8.92 -22.78
C SER A 64 5.45 9.71 -21.48
N ASP A 65 4.55 10.68 -21.52
CA ASP A 65 4.08 11.40 -20.34
C ASP A 65 3.23 10.47 -19.45
N HIS A 66 3.24 10.72 -18.15
CA HIS A 66 2.43 9.99 -17.18
C HIS A 66 1.80 10.95 -16.18
N GLU A 67 0.50 10.78 -15.95
CA GLU A 67 -0.19 11.42 -14.85
C GLU A 67 0.19 10.74 -13.53
N ARG A 68 0.41 11.57 -12.51
CA ARG A 68 0.73 11.12 -11.16
C ARG A 68 -0.51 11.20 -10.29
N TRP A 69 -0.84 10.07 -9.68
CA TRP A 69 -1.99 9.91 -8.80
C TRP A 69 -1.52 9.39 -7.45
N ALA A 70 -2.15 9.85 -6.38
CA ALA A 70 -1.85 9.39 -5.03
C ALA A 70 -3.11 9.25 -4.18
N ILE A 71 -3.07 8.32 -3.24
CA ILE A 71 -4.02 8.21 -2.12
C ILE A 71 -3.23 8.02 -0.84
N THR A 72 -3.64 8.69 0.24
CA THR A 72 -3.07 8.46 1.58
C THR A 72 -3.97 7.55 2.41
N ALA A 73 -3.42 6.98 3.48
CA ALA A 73 -4.18 6.16 4.42
C ALA A 73 -5.36 6.94 5.02
N GLU A 74 -5.19 8.24 5.28
CA GLU A 74 -6.24 9.12 5.81
C GLU A 74 -7.37 9.31 4.79
N MET A 75 -7.02 9.53 3.52
CA MET A 75 -8.00 9.68 2.44
C MET A 75 -8.82 8.39 2.27
N ALA A 76 -8.16 7.23 2.24
CA ALA A 76 -8.82 5.94 2.12
C ALA A 76 -9.73 5.64 3.33
N GLN A 77 -9.35 6.07 4.53
CA GLN A 77 -10.14 5.91 5.74
C GLN A 77 -11.35 6.86 5.80
N ALA A 78 -11.25 8.06 5.22
CA ALA A 78 -12.33 9.03 5.20
C ALA A 78 -13.49 8.60 4.28
N GLU A 79 -13.20 7.84 3.22
CA GLU A 79 -14.24 7.31 2.32
C GLU A 79 -14.82 5.96 2.78
N ALA A 80 -14.25 5.30 3.80
CA ALA A 80 -14.73 4.01 4.26
C ALA A 80 -16.14 4.14 4.91
N PRO A 81 -17.19 3.47 4.38
CA PRO A 81 -18.54 3.60 4.94
C PRO A 81 -18.78 2.90 6.29
N TRP A 82 -17.72 2.44 6.98
CA TRP A 82 -17.82 1.69 8.23
C TRP A 82 -17.14 2.47 9.37
N PRO A 83 -17.84 2.72 10.50
CA PRO A 83 -17.25 3.40 11.64
C PRO A 83 -16.15 2.54 12.24
N LYS A 84 -14.96 3.14 12.43
CA LYS A 84 -13.88 2.51 13.21
C LYS A 84 -14.37 2.34 14.63
N THR A 85 -14.62 1.11 15.04
CA THR A 85 -14.92 0.80 16.45
C THR A 85 -13.63 0.97 17.24
N SER A 86 -13.65 1.89 18.22
CA SER A 86 -12.54 2.13 19.12
C SER A 86 -12.41 1.04 20.17
#